data_AF-A0A183HNY9-F1
#
_entry.id   AF-A0A183HNY9-F1
#
_cell.length_a   1.000
_cell.length_b   1.000
_cell.length_c   1.000
_cell.angle_alpha   90.00
_cell.angle_beta   90.00
_cell.angle_gamma   90.00
#
_symmetry.space_group_name_H-M   'P 1'
#
loop_
_entity.id
_entity.type
_entity.pdbx_description
1 polymer ?
#
loop_
_entity_poly.entity_id
_entity_poly.type
_entity_poly.pdbx_seq_one_letter_code
_entity_poly.pdbx_strand_id
1 'polypeptide(L)'
;METSLNRVLSFRLSNKKAQVIPSKISVMGQIVSCPDIIKRSKPCPSAYQGVDLSAINDLAISFYYDIELSVLKHDLFSNPFELMAFQFDKPMPLNQSEMPEFICLTEVASEAVINADGIAEGLLFWFDVENGKQLYSTRSSNTLARCALYLFDKGRKVSKNDRLSIKSSNYHGNLIFEIL
;
A
#
# COMPACT_ATOMS: atom_id res chain seq x y z
N MET A 1 -9.57 11.76 -17.03
CA MET A 1 -8.58 10.69 -17.26
C MET A 1 -9.23 9.40 -16.82
N GLU A 2 -9.56 8.51 -17.74
CA GLU A 2 -10.26 7.25 -17.41
C GLU A 2 -9.26 6.29 -16.75
N THR A 3 -9.48 5.92 -15.48
CA THR A 3 -8.59 4.97 -14.79
C THR A 3 -8.80 3.57 -15.36
N SER A 4 -7.75 2.74 -15.35
CA SER A 4 -7.81 1.37 -15.90
C SER A 4 -8.94 0.53 -15.29
N LEU A 5 -9.26 0.74 -14.02
CA LEU A 5 -10.36 0.05 -13.34
C LEU A 5 -11.73 0.46 -13.87
N ASN A 6 -11.93 1.73 -14.27
CA ASN A 6 -13.19 2.16 -14.89
C ASN A 6 -13.43 1.45 -16.23
N ARG A 7 -12.38 1.11 -16.97
CA ARG A 7 -12.49 0.30 -18.19
C ARG A 7 -12.94 -1.13 -17.88
N VAL A 8 -12.38 -1.73 -16.82
CA VAL A 8 -12.81 -3.06 -16.34
C VAL A 8 -14.27 -3.03 -15.91
N LEU A 9 -14.70 -1.98 -15.19
CA LEU A 9 -16.09 -1.77 -14.80
C LEU A 9 -17.01 -1.71 -16.03
N SER A 10 -16.73 -0.81 -16.98
CA SER A 10 -17.51 -0.66 -18.21
C SER A 10 -17.62 -1.98 -18.99
N PHE A 11 -16.51 -2.71 -19.11
CA PHE A 11 -16.50 -4.02 -19.76
C PHE A 11 -17.39 -5.03 -19.04
N ARG A 12 -17.29 -5.13 -17.72
CA ARG A 12 -18.10 -6.03 -16.88
C ARG A 12 -19.59 -5.70 -16.87
N LEU A 13 -19.93 -4.42 -16.99
CA LEU A 13 -21.33 -3.98 -17.16
C LEU A 13 -21.89 -4.43 -18.51
N SER A 14 -21.08 -4.35 -19.59
CA SER A 14 -21.49 -4.80 -20.92
C SER A 14 -21.53 -6.33 -21.07
N ASN A 15 -20.70 -7.05 -20.31
CA ASN A 15 -20.61 -8.51 -20.35
C ASN A 15 -20.45 -9.10 -18.94
N LYS A 16 -21.58 -9.42 -18.30
CA LYS A 16 -21.62 -9.97 -16.93
C LYS A 16 -20.95 -11.34 -16.78
N LYS A 17 -20.74 -12.07 -17.87
CA LYS A 17 -20.08 -13.39 -17.88
C LYS A 17 -18.59 -13.30 -18.23
N ALA A 18 -18.07 -12.08 -18.44
CA ALA A 18 -16.69 -11.91 -18.82
C ALA A 18 -15.74 -12.31 -17.69
N GLN A 19 -14.73 -13.09 -18.07
CA GLN A 19 -13.59 -13.37 -17.23
C GLN A 19 -12.59 -12.22 -17.35
N VAL A 20 -12.10 -11.74 -16.21
CA VAL A 20 -11.06 -10.73 -16.13
C VAL A 20 -9.78 -11.43 -15.70
N ILE A 21 -8.69 -11.14 -16.40
CA ILE A 21 -7.35 -11.57 -16.03
C ILE A 21 -6.56 -10.30 -15.67
N PRO A 22 -5.99 -10.21 -14.46
CA PRO A 22 -5.99 -11.22 -13.40
C PRO A 22 -7.36 -11.37 -12.71
N SER A 23 -7.59 -12.52 -12.06
CA SER A 23 -8.82 -12.75 -11.29
C SER A 23 -8.80 -12.03 -9.95
N LYS A 24 -7.62 -11.85 -9.35
CA LYS A 24 -7.43 -11.16 -8.07
C LYS A 24 -6.13 -10.36 -8.05
N ILE A 25 -6.16 -9.20 -7.41
CA ILE A 25 -4.96 -8.43 -7.03
C ILE A 25 -5.02 -8.18 -5.52
N SER A 26 -4.05 -8.69 -4.77
CA SER A 26 -3.85 -8.39 -3.36
C SER A 26 -2.85 -7.27 -3.19
N VAL A 27 -3.20 -6.28 -2.37
CA VAL A 27 -2.28 -5.27 -1.88
C VAL A 27 -1.65 -5.83 -0.61
N MET A 28 -0.35 -6.10 -0.68
CA MET A 28 0.42 -6.68 0.42
C MET A 28 1.20 -5.59 1.14
N GLY A 29 1.38 -5.73 2.44
CA GLY A 29 2.05 -4.78 3.32
C GLY A 29 3.12 -5.43 4.20
N GLN A 30 4.11 -4.64 4.61
CA GLN A 30 5.09 -5.00 5.62
C GLN A 30 5.56 -3.74 6.38
N ILE A 31 5.63 -3.82 7.71
CA ILE A 31 6.10 -2.70 8.56
C ILE A 31 7.62 -2.64 8.51
N VAL A 32 8.17 -1.46 8.24
CA VAL A 32 9.61 -1.27 8.02
C VAL A 32 10.19 -0.01 8.68
N SER A 33 11.50 -0.01 8.90
CA SER A 33 12.32 1.21 9.07
C SER A 33 13.06 1.48 7.76
N CYS A 34 13.04 2.71 7.26
CA CYS A 34 13.74 3.10 6.03
C CYS A 34 14.37 4.50 6.20
N PRO A 35 15.41 4.66 7.03
CA PRO A 35 15.88 5.98 7.44
C PRO A 35 16.36 6.84 6.26
N ASP A 36 16.94 6.22 5.23
CA ASP A 36 17.43 6.92 4.05
C ASP A 36 16.29 7.49 3.20
N ILE A 37 15.15 6.79 3.10
CA ILE A 37 13.96 7.32 2.41
C ILE A 37 13.33 8.42 3.26
N ILE A 38 13.24 8.23 4.58
CA ILE A 38 12.67 9.22 5.50
C ILE A 38 13.43 10.54 5.43
N LYS A 39 14.77 10.51 5.46
CA LYS A 39 15.61 11.70 5.31
C LYS A 39 15.40 12.47 4.00
N ARG A 40 15.02 11.77 2.92
CA ARG A 40 14.72 12.39 1.61
C ARG A 40 13.30 12.93 1.52
N SER A 41 12.40 12.34 2.29
CA SER A 41 10.96 12.57 2.17
C SER A 41 10.43 13.56 3.21
N LYS A 42 11.17 13.77 4.29
CA LYS A 42 10.75 14.57 5.43
C LYS A 42 11.81 15.56 5.84
N PRO A 43 11.40 16.76 6.27
CA PRO A 43 12.31 17.73 6.87
C PRO A 43 13.04 17.17 8.09
N CYS A 44 14.28 17.62 8.29
CA CYS A 44 15.06 17.33 9.48
C CYS A 44 15.36 18.64 10.22
N PRO A 45 14.51 19.07 11.17
CA PRO A 45 14.66 20.36 11.85
C PRO A 45 16.04 20.60 12.47
N SER A 46 16.69 19.54 12.98
CA SER A 46 18.02 19.61 13.58
C SER A 46 19.15 19.91 12.59
N ALA A 47 18.92 19.71 11.29
CA ALA A 47 19.88 20.06 10.24
C ALA A 47 19.89 21.57 9.94
N TYR A 48 18.85 22.31 10.34
CA TYR A 48 18.68 23.73 10.02
C TYR A 48 19.02 24.55 11.26
N GLN A 49 20.29 24.90 11.43
CA GLN A 49 20.79 25.65 12.58
C GLN A 49 20.18 27.07 12.64
N GLY A 50 19.17 27.25 13.49
CA GLY A 50 18.63 28.58 13.85
C GLY A 50 17.67 29.22 12.84
N VAL A 51 17.27 28.50 11.78
CA VAL A 51 16.27 28.97 10.81
C VAL A 51 14.95 28.25 11.08
N ASP A 52 13.88 29.02 11.31
CA ASP A 52 12.52 28.45 11.37
C ASP A 52 12.07 28.03 9.98
N LEU A 53 12.15 26.72 9.72
CA LEU A 53 11.64 26.09 8.52
C LEU A 53 10.39 25.24 8.83
N SER A 54 9.60 25.61 9.82
CA SER A 54 8.35 24.90 10.14
C SER A 54 7.42 24.74 8.94
N ALA A 55 7.38 25.73 8.04
CA ALA A 55 6.62 25.68 6.78
C ALA A 55 7.08 24.56 5.82
N ILE A 56 8.31 24.06 5.95
CA ILE A 56 8.81 22.98 5.08
C ILE A 56 8.17 21.62 5.43
N ASN A 57 7.54 21.50 6.61
CA ASN A 57 6.77 20.32 6.99
C ASN A 57 5.57 20.09 6.07
N ASP A 58 5.03 21.15 5.46
CA ASP A 58 3.92 21.06 4.49
C ASP A 58 4.36 20.40 3.18
N LEU A 59 5.67 20.29 2.93
CA LEU A 59 6.25 19.61 1.78
C LEU A 59 6.57 18.13 2.04
N ALA A 60 6.33 17.64 3.26
CA ALA A 60 6.55 16.24 3.58
C ALA A 60 5.61 15.34 2.77
N ILE A 61 6.16 14.28 2.17
CA ILE A 61 5.37 13.33 1.37
C ILE A 61 4.94 12.14 2.23
N SER A 62 3.73 11.65 1.99
CA SER A 62 3.19 10.42 2.62
C SER A 62 3.48 9.16 1.82
N PHE A 63 3.85 9.28 0.55
CA PHE A 63 4.14 8.15 -0.33
C PHE A 63 5.45 8.35 -1.07
N TYR A 64 6.26 7.30 -1.07
CA TYR A 64 7.48 7.19 -1.86
C TYR A 64 7.35 6.01 -2.83
N TYR A 65 7.58 6.25 -4.11
CA TYR A 65 7.39 5.26 -5.18
C TYR A 65 8.73 4.86 -5.80
N ASP A 66 8.69 3.94 -6.78
CA ASP A 66 9.86 3.48 -7.55
C ASP A 66 10.97 2.85 -6.67
N ILE A 67 10.57 2.02 -5.71
CA ILE A 67 11.50 1.36 -4.79
C ILE A 67 11.96 0.03 -5.40
N GLU A 68 13.28 -0.09 -5.55
CA GLU A 68 13.95 -1.34 -5.84
C GLU A 68 14.38 -2.05 -4.54
N LEU A 69 13.74 -3.17 -4.23
CA LEU A 69 13.99 -3.87 -2.96
C LEU A 69 15.38 -4.50 -2.85
N SER A 70 16.00 -4.88 -3.97
CA SER A 70 17.33 -5.53 -3.99
C SER A 70 18.44 -4.62 -3.43
N VAL A 71 18.27 -3.30 -3.54
CA VAL A 71 19.24 -2.28 -3.09
C VAL A 71 18.75 -1.47 -1.90
N LEU A 72 17.51 -1.71 -1.45
CA LEU A 72 16.92 -0.96 -0.33
C LEU A 72 17.54 -1.40 1.00
N LYS A 73 18.18 -0.46 1.70
CA LYS A 73 18.60 -0.64 3.10
C LYS A 73 17.42 -0.33 4.01
N HIS A 74 16.92 -1.34 4.70
CA HIS A 74 15.74 -1.23 5.56
C HIS A 74 15.72 -2.34 6.60
N ASP A 75 15.03 -2.08 7.72
CA ASP A 75 14.75 -3.07 8.75
C ASP A 75 13.30 -3.53 8.62
N LEU A 76 13.06 -4.83 8.84
CA LEU A 76 11.74 -5.45 8.76
C LEU A 76 11.19 -5.71 10.17
N PHE A 77 10.02 -5.15 10.48
CA PHE A 77 9.39 -5.33 11.79
C PHE A 77 8.22 -6.29 11.78
N SER A 78 7.62 -6.60 10.64
CA SER A 78 6.52 -7.59 10.56
C SER A 78 6.81 -8.63 9.49
N ASN A 79 6.06 -9.74 9.51
CA ASN A 79 5.92 -10.55 8.30
C ASN A 79 5.04 -9.80 7.27
N PRO A 80 5.08 -10.19 6.00
CA PRO A 80 4.09 -9.74 5.02
C PRO A 80 2.65 -10.06 5.46
N PHE A 81 1.72 -9.15 5.18
CA PHE A 81 0.29 -9.32 5.44
C PHE A 81 -0.54 -8.69 4.32
N GLU A 82 -1.78 -9.15 4.13
CA GLU A 82 -2.69 -8.57 3.14
C GLU A 82 -3.37 -7.33 3.73
N LEU A 83 -3.30 -6.20 3.02
CA LEU A 83 -3.95 -4.94 3.38
C LEU A 83 -5.37 -4.88 2.83
N MET A 84 -5.56 -5.32 1.59
CA MET A 84 -6.84 -5.46 0.90
C MET A 84 -6.68 -6.32 -0.36
N ALA A 85 -7.78 -6.76 -0.95
CA ALA A 85 -7.77 -7.47 -2.23
C ALA A 85 -8.89 -7.01 -3.16
N PHE A 86 -8.55 -6.89 -4.45
CA PHE A 86 -9.49 -6.65 -5.53
C PHE A 86 -9.81 -7.97 -6.21
N GLN A 87 -11.06 -8.40 -6.08
CA GLN A 87 -11.54 -9.60 -6.74
C GLN A 87 -12.36 -9.21 -7.96
N PHE A 88 -11.87 -9.58 -9.14
CA PHE A 88 -12.50 -9.26 -10.41
C PHE A 88 -13.47 -10.35 -10.89
N ASP A 89 -13.45 -11.53 -10.27
CA ASP A 89 -14.36 -12.64 -10.55
C ASP A 89 -15.68 -12.57 -9.76
N LYS A 90 -15.74 -11.80 -8.66
CA LYS A 90 -16.96 -11.55 -7.90
C LYS A 90 -18.10 -11.06 -8.80
N PRO A 91 -19.36 -11.51 -8.60
CA PRO A 91 -20.52 -10.98 -9.33
C PRO A 91 -20.64 -9.46 -9.19
N MET A 92 -21.09 -8.79 -10.26
CA MET A 92 -21.40 -7.36 -10.19
C MET A 92 -22.58 -7.10 -9.24
N PRO A 93 -22.60 -5.96 -8.50
CA PRO A 93 -23.72 -5.61 -7.64
C PRO A 93 -25.06 -5.63 -8.39
N LEU A 94 -26.11 -6.12 -7.72
CA LEU A 94 -27.47 -6.12 -8.29
C LEU A 94 -28.05 -4.70 -8.30
N ASN A 95 -27.74 -3.91 -7.27
CA ASN A 95 -28.11 -2.52 -7.18
C ASN A 95 -27.12 -1.68 -7.99
N GLN A 96 -27.62 -0.98 -9.02
CA GLN A 96 -26.79 -0.15 -9.91
C GLN A 96 -26.20 1.09 -9.22
N SER A 97 -26.71 1.45 -8.04
CA SER A 97 -26.16 2.54 -7.24
C SER A 97 -24.92 2.12 -6.44
N GLU A 98 -24.68 0.81 -6.30
CA GLU A 98 -23.52 0.26 -5.59
C GLU A 98 -22.36 0.07 -6.56
N MET A 99 -21.19 0.55 -6.15
CA MET A 99 -19.94 0.31 -6.88
C MET A 99 -19.36 -1.05 -6.47
N PRO A 100 -18.78 -1.83 -7.41
CA PRO A 100 -18.09 -3.06 -7.03
C PRO A 100 -16.84 -2.74 -6.19
N GLU A 101 -16.47 -3.68 -5.33
CA GLU A 101 -15.35 -3.52 -4.38
C GLU A 101 -14.01 -3.16 -5.07
N PHE A 102 -13.75 -3.69 -6.26
CA PHE A 102 -12.51 -3.34 -7.00
C PHE A 102 -12.48 -1.87 -7.47
N ILE A 103 -13.62 -1.17 -7.47
CA ILE A 103 -13.71 0.27 -7.75
C ILE A 103 -13.70 1.08 -6.46
N CYS A 104 -14.51 0.68 -5.48
CA CYS A 104 -14.64 1.39 -4.22
C CYS A 104 -14.70 0.38 -3.08
N LEU A 105 -13.68 0.39 -2.23
CA LEU A 105 -13.60 -0.45 -1.04
C LEU A 105 -13.07 0.40 0.11
N THR A 106 -13.83 0.52 1.19
CA THR A 106 -13.55 1.46 2.28
C THR A 106 -13.29 0.73 3.59
N GLU A 107 -12.40 1.30 4.40
CA GLU A 107 -12.18 0.90 5.80
C GLU A 107 -11.82 -0.58 6.01
N VAL A 108 -11.04 -1.17 5.10
CA VAL A 108 -10.52 -2.53 5.28
C VAL A 108 -9.50 -2.53 6.41
N ALA A 109 -9.86 -3.17 7.53
CA ALA A 109 -8.97 -3.33 8.66
C ALA A 109 -8.02 -4.51 8.45
N SER A 110 -6.74 -4.27 8.72
CA SER A 110 -5.67 -5.27 8.74
C SER A 110 -4.79 -5.05 9.97
N GLU A 111 -4.07 -6.09 10.39
CA GLU A 111 -3.23 -6.05 11.59
C GLU A 111 -1.84 -6.58 11.26
N ALA A 112 -0.81 -5.82 11.67
CA ALA A 112 0.57 -6.25 11.61
C ALA A 112 1.06 -6.65 13.00
N VAL A 113 1.54 -7.88 13.14
CA VAL A 113 2.22 -8.35 14.36
C VAL A 113 3.70 -8.01 14.25
N ILE A 114 4.21 -7.28 15.25
CA ILE A 114 5.60 -6.85 15.31
C ILE A 114 6.49 -7.98 15.83
N ASN A 115 7.60 -8.21 15.14
CA ASN A 115 8.54 -9.30 15.38
C ASN A 115 9.80 -8.86 16.15
N ALA A 116 10.08 -7.55 16.19
CA ALA A 116 11.28 -7.00 16.80
C ALA A 116 11.05 -5.57 17.33
N ASP A 117 11.82 -5.19 18.35
CA ASP A 117 11.79 -3.84 18.90
C ASP A 117 12.48 -2.85 17.96
N GLY A 118 11.99 -1.61 17.90
CA GLY A 118 12.63 -0.55 17.11
C GLY A 118 11.75 0.66 16.88
N ILE A 119 12.03 1.35 15.76
CA ILE A 119 11.26 2.50 15.30
C ILE A 119 10.74 2.16 13.90
N ALA A 120 9.44 1.93 13.79
CA ALA A 120 8.76 1.74 12.51
C ALA A 120 8.50 3.10 11.86
N GLU A 121 8.88 3.25 10.60
CA GLU A 121 8.82 4.52 9.88
C GLU A 121 7.87 4.50 8.68
N GLY A 122 7.47 3.30 8.24
CA GLY A 122 6.54 3.17 7.14
C GLY A 122 5.98 1.76 6.93
N LEU A 123 5.09 1.70 5.95
CA LEU A 123 4.44 0.50 5.44
C LEU A 123 4.90 0.29 4.00
N LEU A 124 5.83 -0.64 3.79
CA LEU A 124 6.22 -1.07 2.45
C LEU A 124 5.06 -1.88 1.86
N PHE A 125 4.63 -1.55 0.66
CA PHE A 125 3.55 -2.26 0.00
C PHE A 125 3.86 -2.59 -1.47
N TRP A 126 3.23 -3.67 -1.93
CA TRP A 126 3.38 -4.22 -3.27
C TRP A 126 2.10 -4.97 -3.68
N PHE A 127 2.10 -5.54 -4.89
CA PHE A 127 0.95 -6.24 -5.45
C PHE A 127 1.28 -7.71 -5.71
N ASP A 128 0.43 -8.57 -5.19
CA ASP A 128 0.36 -9.98 -5.55
C ASP A 128 -0.83 -10.16 -6.50
N VAL A 129 -0.55 -10.68 -7.69
CA VAL A 129 -1.47 -10.79 -8.81
C VAL A 129 -1.74 -12.26 -9.08
N GLU A 130 -2.99 -12.67 -8.95
CA GLU A 130 -3.42 -14.06 -9.03
C GLU A 130 -4.33 -14.29 -10.23
N ASN A 131 -4.12 -15.42 -10.92
CA ASN A 131 -5.04 -15.94 -11.92
C ASN A 131 -5.08 -17.47 -11.86
N GLY A 132 -6.15 -18.04 -11.31
CA GLY A 132 -6.24 -19.48 -11.06
C GLY A 132 -5.15 -19.96 -10.11
N LYS A 133 -4.21 -20.77 -10.60
CA LYS A 133 -3.06 -21.27 -9.81
C LYS A 133 -1.78 -20.46 -10.00
N GLN A 134 -1.81 -19.43 -10.85
CA GLN A 134 -0.65 -18.62 -11.16
C GLN A 134 -0.59 -17.41 -10.23
N LEU A 135 0.59 -17.13 -9.69
CA LEU A 135 0.88 -15.99 -8.85
C LEU A 135 2.06 -15.21 -9.45
N TYR A 136 1.86 -13.92 -9.63
CA TYR A 136 2.91 -12.95 -9.95
C TYR A 136 2.99 -11.94 -8.80
N SER A 137 4.18 -11.74 -8.23
CA SER A 137 4.39 -10.77 -7.16
C SER A 137 5.33 -9.66 -7.63
N THR A 138 4.92 -8.41 -7.47
CA THR A 138 5.78 -7.25 -7.81
C THR A 138 6.94 -7.06 -6.84
N ARG A 139 6.94 -7.79 -5.70
CA ARG A 139 8.06 -7.85 -4.76
C ARG A 139 9.13 -8.88 -5.19
N SER A 140 8.81 -9.79 -6.10
CA SER A 140 9.72 -10.86 -6.51
C SER A 140 11.00 -10.30 -7.13
N SER A 141 12.15 -10.87 -6.73
CA SER A 141 13.47 -10.54 -7.28
C SER A 141 13.61 -10.89 -8.75
N ASN A 142 12.68 -11.67 -9.30
CA ASN A 142 12.69 -12.08 -10.71
C ASN A 142 11.96 -11.07 -11.62
N THR A 143 11.55 -9.92 -11.07
CA THR A 143 10.80 -8.90 -11.80
C THR A 143 11.51 -7.56 -11.68
N LEU A 144 11.30 -6.68 -12.66
CA LEU A 144 11.73 -5.28 -12.59
C LEU A 144 10.66 -4.38 -11.97
N ALA A 145 9.61 -4.97 -11.40
CA ALA A 145 8.55 -4.20 -10.78
C ALA A 145 9.06 -3.48 -9.54
N ARG A 146 8.41 -2.37 -9.24
CA ARG A 146 8.82 -1.46 -8.18
C ARG A 146 7.78 -1.47 -7.08
N CYS A 147 8.25 -1.40 -5.84
CA CYS A 147 7.39 -1.28 -4.68
C CYS A 147 7.20 0.20 -4.32
N ALA A 148 6.34 0.42 -3.33
CA ALA A 148 6.10 1.75 -2.79
C ALA A 148 6.07 1.69 -1.27
N LEU A 149 6.30 2.82 -0.63
CA LEU A 149 6.34 2.98 0.80
C LEU A 149 5.36 4.07 1.20
N TYR A 150 4.42 3.72 2.08
CA TYR A 150 3.63 4.70 2.81
C TYR A 150 4.41 5.11 4.06
N LEU A 151 4.68 6.40 4.21
CA LEU A 151 5.53 6.96 5.25
C LEU A 151 4.66 7.45 6.41
N PHE A 152 4.93 6.97 7.62
CA PHE A 152 4.18 7.43 8.81
C PHE A 152 4.60 8.85 9.15
N ASP A 153 3.65 9.75 9.41
CA ASP A 153 3.89 11.16 9.79
C ASP A 153 5.06 11.33 10.76
N LYS A 154 5.10 10.47 11.78
CA LYS A 154 6.21 10.31 12.71
C LYS A 154 6.53 8.83 12.89
N GLY A 155 7.82 8.52 13.04
CA GLY A 155 8.28 7.19 13.41
C GLY A 155 7.62 6.73 14.72
N ARG A 156 7.17 5.48 14.75
CA ARG A 156 6.48 4.86 15.87
C ARG A 156 7.43 3.89 16.56
N LYS A 157 7.64 4.06 17.86
CA LYS A 157 8.35 3.07 18.66
C LYS A 157 7.47 1.82 18.74
N VAL A 158 8.05 0.67 18.41
CA VAL A 158 7.37 -0.62 18.43
C VAL A 158 8.19 -1.61 19.24
N SER A 159 7.49 -2.56 19.86
CA SER A 159 8.04 -3.67 20.62
C SER A 159 7.57 -4.99 20.01
N LYS A 160 8.34 -6.05 20.20
CA LYS A 160 7.96 -7.40 19.79
C LYS A 160 6.61 -7.78 20.40
N ASN A 161 5.75 -8.37 19.56
CA ASN A 161 4.37 -8.73 19.80
C ASN A 161 3.37 -7.57 19.84
N ASP A 162 3.81 -6.32 19.63
CA ASP A 162 2.87 -5.22 19.40
C ASP A 162 2.01 -5.52 18.16
N ARG A 163 0.79 -5.00 18.17
CA ARG A 163 -0.17 -5.10 17.07
C ARG A 163 -0.45 -3.72 16.53
N LEU A 164 -0.02 -3.45 15.30
CA LEU A 164 -0.37 -2.22 14.61
C LEU A 164 -1.61 -2.48 13.76
N SER A 165 -2.64 -1.66 13.96
CA SER A 165 -3.85 -1.71 13.14
C SER A 165 -3.71 -0.76 11.95
N ILE A 166 -4.08 -1.23 10.77
CA ILE A 166 -4.02 -0.48 9.52
C ILE A 166 -5.39 -0.51 8.86
N LYS A 167 -5.96 0.67 8.62
CA LYS A 167 -7.13 0.84 7.78
C LYS A 167 -6.69 1.17 6.36
N SER A 168 -7.27 0.48 5.40
CA SER A 168 -6.95 0.64 4.00
C SER A 168 -8.22 0.91 3.19
N SER A 169 -8.15 1.85 2.25
CA SER A 169 -9.26 2.15 1.34
C SER A 169 -8.76 2.28 -0.10
N ASN A 170 -9.62 1.93 -1.05
CA ASN A 170 -9.41 2.08 -2.48
C ASN A 170 -10.54 2.90 -3.09
N TYR A 171 -10.18 3.92 -3.85
CA TYR A 171 -11.13 4.69 -4.65
C TYR A 171 -10.60 4.85 -6.08
N HIS A 172 -11.21 4.12 -7.02
CA HIS A 172 -10.83 4.06 -8.43
C HIS A 172 -9.34 3.75 -8.68
N GLY A 173 -8.70 2.99 -7.79
CA GLY A 173 -7.28 2.63 -7.84
C GLY A 173 -6.38 3.51 -6.99
N ASN A 174 -6.93 4.56 -6.36
CA ASN A 174 -6.20 5.36 -5.39
C ASN A 174 -6.25 4.66 -4.04
N LEU A 175 -5.09 4.22 -3.57
CA LEU A 175 -4.94 3.57 -2.27
C LEU A 175 -4.71 4.61 -1.18
N ILE A 176 -5.41 4.45 -0.07
CA ILE A 176 -5.27 5.25 1.13
C ILE A 176 -5.00 4.30 2.29
N PHE A 177 -4.00 4.64 3.11
CA PHE A 177 -3.65 3.88 4.30
C PHE A 177 -3.67 4.80 5.52
N GLU A 178 -4.16 4.28 6.63
CA GLU A 178 -4.18 4.95 7.92
C GLU A 178 -3.68 3.95 8.97
N ILE A 179 -2.70 4.35 9.77
CA ILE A 179 -2.21 3.53 10.89
C ILE A 179 -2.88 4.04 12.16
N LEU A 180 -3.56 3.16 12.88
CA LEU A 180 -4.25 3.47 14.13
C LEU A 180 -3.33 3.36 15.35
#